data_AF-E6YMS7-F1
#
_entry.id   AF-E6YMS7-F1
#
_cell.length_a   1.000
_cell.length_b   1.000
_cell.length_c   1.000
_cell.angle_alpha   90.00
_cell.angle_beta   90.00
_cell.angle_gamma   90.00
#
_symmetry.space_group_name_H-M   'P 1'
#
loop_
_entity.id
_entity.type
_entity.pdbx_description
1 polymer ?
#
loop_
_entity_poly.entity_id
_entity_poly.type
_entity_poly.pdbx_seq_one_letter_code
_entity_poly.pdbx_strand_id
1 'polypeptide(L)'
;MRRAIASRFFTLIGIILIPLPTYSAVEKTLNPSSFTGSYLAGRIANYENKMNLAIHYFKQALTYEPNNLETQKEIFQAMLNVGAFTEAVQQAKKLKEKGIITPLISLTLSIENLIKKNYKEAQLLLQTQKSPPDNNPIFELTNAWAEFGSGNHIKAIAKLEKHSKPSWYTLYHLALMNDLAKNPKDAKKYFIQAFNNQQGAITAPYTYERIIIAYASFQLRQNMRSDAIKTLLHGEKILSGHKTLENIRKKVEKGANIENPIITPQQGIGEVLYNFGTTLNKKGSERIARIFQQFSLALYPKNEAALFQLAKISTKLDDFNQAIKIYRSLPLSSPYYRDGQFQLALTLAENGAYDEAIKLLTLLEKKFPNDHHIFIALAAIYMQINNFPKAIKIIDHAIAQITDLQQDNWRLFYQRGIAFNYLNQWSKAETDFRKALTLVPDQPQVLNYLAYSLINRDQKLEESLNMLKKAVMLQSQNSYILDSLGWAYYKLKQYPQAVTTLETAVKLQPSDPILNDHLGDAYWQVGRKREAIFQWNHAIDGETNNPEKIKEKIKFGL
;
A
#
# COMPACT_ATOMS: atom_id res chain seq x y z
N MET A 1 -22.54 35.25 1.25
CA MET A 1 -21.33 34.45 1.56
C MET A 1 -21.62 32.98 1.30
N ARG A 2 -21.22 32.45 0.13
CA ARG A 2 -21.42 31.04 -0.23
C ARG A 2 -20.19 30.26 0.28
N ARG A 3 -20.37 29.40 1.29
CA ARG A 3 -19.36 28.40 1.67
C ARG A 3 -19.19 27.47 0.46
N ALA A 4 -18.01 27.48 -0.15
CA ALA A 4 -17.67 26.54 -1.21
C ALA A 4 -17.68 25.14 -0.61
N ILE A 5 -18.55 24.30 -1.16
CA ILE A 5 -18.78 22.91 -0.74
C ILE A 5 -17.55 22.10 -1.16
N ALA A 6 -16.78 21.62 -0.17
CA ALA A 6 -15.72 20.64 -0.40
C ALA A 6 -16.37 19.31 -0.80
N SER A 7 -16.58 19.11 -2.10
CA SER A 7 -17.02 17.82 -2.64
C SER A 7 -15.83 16.87 -2.78
N ARG A 8 -16.09 15.58 -2.57
CA ARG A 8 -15.14 14.47 -2.49
C ARG A 8 -14.44 14.17 -3.83
N PHE A 9 -13.68 15.12 -4.36
CA PHE A 9 -12.86 14.96 -5.56
C PHE A 9 -11.34 14.94 -5.28
N PHE A 10 -10.93 14.74 -4.02
CA PHE A 10 -9.55 14.36 -3.74
C PHE A 10 -9.38 12.85 -3.89
N THR A 11 -9.14 12.38 -5.10
CA THR A 11 -8.39 11.12 -5.32
C THR A 11 -7.04 11.49 -5.89
N LEU A 12 -6.25 12.17 -5.07
CA LEU A 12 -4.97 12.72 -5.49
C LEU A 12 -3.78 11.80 -5.19
N ILE A 13 -3.96 10.75 -4.39
CA ILE A 13 -2.94 9.72 -4.10
C ILE A 13 -3.52 8.28 -4.05
N GLY A 14 -4.82 8.08 -4.31
CA GLY A 14 -5.49 6.81 -3.95
C GLY A 14 -6.00 6.80 -2.51
N ILE A 15 -6.02 7.97 -1.86
CA ILE A 15 -6.83 8.21 -0.67
C ILE A 15 -8.26 8.44 -1.17
N ILE A 16 -9.13 7.47 -0.94
CA ILE A 16 -10.57 7.64 -1.08
C ILE A 16 -10.99 8.58 0.05
N LEU A 17 -11.60 9.72 -0.27
CA LEU A 17 -12.36 10.49 0.71
C LEU A 17 -13.60 9.68 1.10
N ILE A 18 -13.44 8.74 2.03
CA ILE A 18 -14.56 8.20 2.79
C ILE A 18 -14.81 9.23 3.90
N PRO A 19 -16.05 9.71 4.11
CA PRO A 19 -16.37 10.38 5.35
C PRO A 19 -16.07 9.34 6.42
N LEU A 20 -15.14 9.62 7.33
CA LEU A 20 -15.06 8.78 8.51
C LEU A 20 -16.49 8.80 9.08
N PRO A 21 -17.20 7.65 9.20
CA PRO A 21 -18.25 7.60 10.21
C PRO A 21 -17.57 8.13 11.46
N THR A 22 -18.30 8.94 12.23
CA THR A 22 -17.82 9.41 13.52
C THR A 22 -17.57 8.18 14.39
N TYR A 23 -16.41 7.54 14.20
CA TYR A 23 -15.86 6.58 15.11
C TYR A 23 -15.58 7.43 16.31
N SER A 24 -16.50 7.36 17.27
CA SER A 24 -16.27 7.93 18.58
C SER A 24 -14.88 7.48 18.97
N ALA A 25 -14.01 8.46 19.26
CA ALA A 25 -12.70 8.25 19.87
C ALA A 25 -12.90 7.73 21.29
N VAL A 26 -13.50 6.55 21.39
CA VAL A 26 -13.77 5.85 22.60
C VAL A 26 -12.79 4.70 22.59
N GLU A 27 -11.56 5.02 22.97
CA GLU A 27 -10.63 4.08 23.63
C GLU A 27 -11.17 3.66 25.02
N LYS A 28 -12.50 3.64 25.27
CA LYS A 28 -12.99 2.90 26.42
C LYS A 28 -12.91 1.44 26.07
N THR A 29 -11.96 0.77 26.71
CA THR A 29 -12.10 -0.64 27.02
C THR A 29 -13.47 -0.85 27.66
N LEU A 30 -14.35 -1.55 26.97
CA LEU A 30 -15.54 -2.11 27.58
C LEU A 30 -15.05 -3.10 28.65
N ASN A 31 -15.82 -3.27 29.72
CA ASN A 31 -15.58 -4.36 30.67
C ASN A 31 -16.70 -5.40 30.53
N PRO A 32 -16.68 -6.27 29.50
CA PRO A 32 -17.65 -7.35 29.40
C PRO A 32 -17.55 -8.27 30.62
N SER A 33 -18.70 -8.60 31.21
CA SER A 33 -18.81 -9.48 32.38
C SER A 33 -19.04 -10.96 32.00
N SER A 34 -18.84 -11.33 30.74
CA SER A 34 -19.09 -12.69 30.24
C SER A 34 -18.12 -13.09 29.13
N PHE A 35 -17.98 -14.41 28.93
CA PHE A 35 -17.22 -14.98 27.82
C PHE A 35 -17.68 -14.40 26.47
N THR A 36 -18.97 -14.49 26.16
CA THR A 36 -19.54 -14.06 24.87
C THR A 36 -19.32 -12.56 24.62
N GLY A 37 -19.47 -11.73 25.66
CA GLY A 37 -19.23 -10.30 25.56
C GLY A 37 -17.76 -9.98 25.25
N SER A 38 -16.82 -10.60 25.97
CA SER A 38 -15.38 -10.44 25.70
C SER A 38 -14.98 -11.01 24.35
N TYR A 39 -15.49 -12.17 23.97
CA TYR A 39 -15.20 -12.79 22.68
C TYR A 39 -15.71 -11.92 21.52
N LEU A 40 -16.95 -11.42 21.58
CA LEU A 40 -17.50 -10.55 20.55
C LEU A 40 -16.77 -9.22 20.45
N ALA A 41 -16.43 -8.59 21.59
CA ALA A 41 -15.61 -7.38 21.61
C ALA A 41 -14.23 -7.63 20.98
N GLY A 42 -13.60 -8.78 21.27
CA GLY A 42 -12.36 -9.21 20.65
C GLY A 42 -12.47 -9.41 19.14
N ARG A 43 -13.57 -10.02 18.67
CA ARG A 43 -13.85 -10.23 17.25
C ARG A 43 -14.09 -8.93 16.49
N ILE A 44 -14.82 -7.97 17.07
CA ILE A 44 -15.04 -6.65 16.47
C ILE A 44 -13.72 -5.88 16.41
N ALA A 45 -12.97 -5.82 17.52
CA ALA A 45 -11.65 -5.20 17.54
C ALA A 45 -10.70 -5.87 16.52
N ASN A 46 -10.76 -7.19 16.37
CA ASN A 46 -9.99 -7.91 15.37
C ASN A 46 -10.43 -7.50 13.96
N TYR A 47 -11.72 -7.45 13.65
CA TYR A 47 -12.26 -7.02 12.36
C TYR A 47 -11.81 -5.60 11.99
N GLU A 48 -11.87 -4.67 12.95
CA GLU A 48 -11.40 -3.27 12.85
C GLU A 48 -9.87 -3.11 12.89
N ASN A 49 -9.11 -4.21 12.88
CA ASN A 49 -7.64 -4.23 12.92
C ASN A 49 -7.02 -3.59 14.19
N LYS A 50 -7.81 -3.40 15.26
CA LYS A 50 -7.36 -2.97 16.59
C LYS A 50 -6.76 -4.14 17.36
N MET A 51 -5.65 -4.68 16.86
CA MET A 51 -5.10 -5.97 17.29
C MET A 51 -4.72 -6.03 18.77
N ASN A 52 -4.14 -4.97 19.34
CA ASN A 52 -3.81 -4.94 20.78
C ASN A 52 -5.08 -5.04 21.65
N LEU A 53 -6.16 -4.38 21.22
CA LEU A 53 -7.46 -4.43 21.89
C LEU A 53 -8.12 -5.81 21.71
N ALA A 54 -7.99 -6.41 20.53
CA ALA A 54 -8.45 -7.78 20.29
C ALA A 54 -7.73 -8.77 21.22
N ILE A 55 -6.41 -8.68 21.36
CA ILE A 55 -5.63 -9.51 22.30
C ILE A 55 -6.13 -9.31 23.73
N HIS A 56 -6.35 -8.06 24.16
CA HIS A 56 -6.87 -7.77 25.50
C HIS A 56 -8.21 -8.48 25.75
N TYR A 57 -9.18 -8.33 24.85
CA TYR A 57 -10.49 -8.96 24.99
C TYR A 57 -10.46 -10.48 24.87
N PHE A 58 -9.62 -11.05 24.00
CA PHE A 58 -9.45 -12.50 23.94
C PHE A 58 -8.78 -13.06 25.20
N LYS A 59 -7.80 -12.35 25.79
CA LYS A 59 -7.25 -12.72 27.11
C LYS A 59 -8.36 -12.74 28.16
N GLN A 60 -9.23 -11.72 28.17
CA GLN A 60 -10.36 -11.65 29.08
C GLN A 60 -11.36 -12.80 28.86
N ALA A 61 -11.72 -13.11 27.60
CA ALA A 61 -12.58 -14.24 27.28
C ALA A 61 -12.01 -15.57 27.79
N LEU A 62 -10.69 -15.78 27.63
CA LEU A 62 -10.00 -16.98 28.13
C LEU A 62 -9.91 -17.04 29.67
N THR A 63 -10.23 -15.98 30.42
CA THR A 63 -10.37 -16.08 31.89
C THR A 63 -11.66 -16.82 32.28
N TYR A 64 -12.73 -16.68 31.48
CA TYR A 64 -14.00 -17.38 31.69
C TYR A 64 -13.98 -18.80 31.12
N GLU A 65 -13.43 -18.96 29.91
CA GLU A 65 -13.30 -20.27 29.26
C GLU A 65 -11.86 -20.54 28.82
N PRO A 66 -10.96 -20.96 29.74
CA PRO A 66 -9.54 -21.16 29.42
C PRO A 66 -9.26 -22.19 28.32
N ASN A 67 -10.19 -23.12 28.10
CA ASN A 67 -10.04 -24.22 27.13
C ASN A 67 -10.70 -23.96 25.77
N ASN A 68 -11.31 -22.79 25.55
CA ASN A 68 -11.95 -22.44 24.28
C ASN A 68 -10.92 -22.38 23.14
N LEU A 69 -10.86 -23.43 22.32
CA LEU A 69 -9.84 -23.60 21.27
C LEU A 69 -9.89 -22.51 20.20
N GLU A 70 -11.09 -22.01 19.88
CA GLU A 70 -11.24 -20.99 18.84
C GLU A 70 -10.65 -19.66 19.29
N THR A 71 -10.98 -19.23 20.52
CA THR A 71 -10.39 -18.03 21.13
C THR A 71 -8.86 -18.17 21.26
N GLN A 72 -8.37 -19.36 21.58
CA GLN A 72 -6.94 -19.65 21.64
C GLN A 72 -6.22 -19.53 20.27
N LYS A 73 -6.90 -19.83 19.16
CA LYS A 73 -6.36 -19.64 17.80
C LYS A 73 -6.41 -18.17 17.37
N GLU A 74 -7.51 -17.49 17.67
CA GLU A 74 -7.71 -16.06 17.35
C GLU A 74 -6.67 -15.19 18.06
N ILE A 75 -6.45 -15.39 19.36
CA ILE A 75 -5.43 -14.65 20.11
C ILE A 75 -4.01 -14.95 19.59
N PHE A 76 -3.72 -16.20 19.20
CA PHE A 76 -2.44 -16.57 18.60
C PHE A 76 -2.17 -15.77 17.31
N GLN A 77 -3.15 -15.70 16.41
CA GLN A 77 -3.01 -14.92 15.17
C GLN A 77 -2.91 -13.41 15.44
N ALA A 78 -3.67 -12.89 16.41
CA ALA A 78 -3.58 -11.49 16.79
C ALA A 78 -2.19 -11.13 17.36
N MET A 79 -1.61 -12.00 18.21
CA MET A 79 -0.24 -11.85 18.73
C MET A 79 0.80 -11.82 17.61
N LEU A 80 0.66 -12.68 16.60
CA LEU A 80 1.54 -12.66 15.43
C LEU A 80 1.43 -11.36 14.63
N ASN A 81 0.23 -10.81 14.45
CA ASN A 81 0.03 -9.55 13.72
C ASN A 81 0.75 -8.37 14.39
N VAL A 82 0.69 -8.27 15.72
CA VAL A 82 1.37 -7.17 16.46
C VAL A 82 2.86 -7.42 16.67
N GLY A 83 3.38 -8.59 16.29
CA GLY A 83 4.79 -8.95 16.49
C GLY A 83 5.11 -9.33 17.93
N ALA A 84 4.11 -9.71 18.74
CA ALA A 84 4.29 -10.24 20.09
C ALA A 84 4.81 -11.70 20.03
N PHE A 85 5.96 -11.89 19.39
CA PHE A 85 6.45 -13.20 18.97
C PHE A 85 6.66 -14.16 20.16
N THR A 86 7.21 -13.69 21.27
CA THR A 86 7.42 -14.53 22.47
C THR A 86 6.10 -15.03 23.07
N GLU A 87 5.06 -14.19 23.13
CA GLU A 87 3.72 -14.61 23.59
C GLU A 87 3.08 -15.57 22.58
N ALA A 88 3.21 -15.29 21.28
CA ALA A 88 2.71 -16.16 20.23
C ALA A 88 3.35 -17.56 20.28
N VAL A 89 4.66 -17.65 20.59
CA VAL A 89 5.37 -18.93 20.80
C VAL A 89 4.79 -19.71 21.97
N GLN A 90 4.53 -19.06 23.11
CA GLN A 90 3.92 -19.73 24.26
C GLN A 90 2.52 -20.26 23.92
N GLN A 91 1.73 -19.46 23.21
CA GLN A 91 0.40 -19.86 22.76
C GLN A 91 0.46 -21.01 21.73
N ALA A 92 1.43 -20.99 20.81
CA ALA A 92 1.66 -22.06 19.84
C ALA A 92 2.01 -23.40 20.51
N LYS A 93 2.81 -23.39 21.59
CA LYS A 93 3.12 -24.59 22.38
C LYS A 93 1.88 -25.19 23.01
N LYS A 94 1.06 -24.35 23.67
CA LYS A 94 -0.23 -24.78 24.26
C LYS A 94 -1.17 -25.40 23.23
N LEU A 95 -1.27 -24.80 22.03
CA LEU A 95 -2.09 -25.34 20.94
C LEU A 95 -1.54 -26.69 20.44
N LYS A 96 -0.22 -26.81 20.29
CA LYS A 96 0.45 -28.06 19.89
C LYS A 96 0.22 -29.19 20.91
N GLU A 97 0.31 -28.91 22.20
CA GLU A 97 0.03 -29.88 23.28
C GLU A 97 -1.40 -30.42 23.21
N LYS A 98 -2.35 -29.62 22.72
CA LYS A 98 -3.74 -30.02 22.47
C LYS A 98 -3.95 -30.69 21.11
N GLY A 99 -2.88 -31.08 20.42
CA GLY A 99 -2.94 -31.74 19.10
C GLY A 99 -3.25 -30.81 17.93
N ILE A 100 -3.28 -29.49 18.13
CA ILE A 100 -3.54 -28.52 17.06
C ILE A 100 -2.23 -28.17 16.37
N ILE A 101 -2.04 -28.68 15.15
CA ILE A 101 -0.86 -28.43 14.33
C ILE A 101 -1.31 -27.74 13.04
N THR A 102 -0.96 -26.46 12.89
CA THR A 102 -1.21 -25.68 11.68
C THR A 102 0.11 -25.17 11.10
N PRO A 103 0.16 -24.79 9.81
CA PRO A 103 1.36 -24.22 9.20
C PRO A 103 1.94 -23.03 9.97
N LEU A 104 1.09 -22.13 10.50
CA LEU A 104 1.54 -20.98 11.29
C LEU A 104 2.10 -21.38 12.66
N ILE A 105 1.53 -22.39 13.32
CA ILE A 105 2.06 -22.93 14.58
C ILE A 105 3.42 -23.59 14.33
N SER A 106 3.51 -24.47 13.32
CA SER A 106 4.77 -25.12 12.93
C SER A 106 5.85 -24.10 12.59
N LEU A 107 5.51 -23.07 11.81
CA LEU A 107 6.45 -22.02 11.42
C LEU A 107 6.89 -21.17 12.61
N THR A 108 5.97 -20.80 13.51
CA THR A 108 6.30 -20.02 14.73
C THR A 108 7.29 -20.78 15.62
N LEU A 109 7.02 -22.07 15.89
CA LEU A 109 7.90 -22.91 16.70
C LEU A 109 9.23 -23.22 16.00
N SER A 110 9.21 -23.35 14.67
CA SER A 110 10.43 -23.48 13.88
C SER A 110 11.29 -22.22 14.01
N ILE A 111 10.71 -21.03 13.87
CA ILE A 111 11.43 -19.75 14.02
C ILE A 111 12.03 -19.61 15.42
N GLU A 112 11.31 -20.00 16.48
CA GLU A 112 11.88 -20.04 17.84
C GLU A 112 13.15 -20.90 17.91
N ASN A 113 13.13 -22.09 17.31
CA ASN A 113 14.28 -22.98 17.27
C ASN A 113 15.42 -22.41 16.41
N LEU A 114 15.10 -21.76 15.29
CA LEU A 114 16.09 -21.10 14.42
C LEU A 114 16.81 -19.94 15.13
N ILE A 115 16.07 -19.13 15.92
CA ILE A 115 16.64 -18.09 16.78
C ILE A 115 17.61 -18.71 17.78
N LYS A 116 17.25 -19.87 18.35
CA LYS A 116 18.08 -20.65 19.28
C LYS A 116 19.19 -21.47 18.60
N LYS A 117 19.33 -21.40 17.26
CA LYS A 117 20.26 -22.20 16.45
C LYS A 117 20.02 -23.72 16.52
N ASN A 118 18.83 -24.15 16.93
CA ASN A 118 18.40 -25.54 16.96
C ASN A 118 17.87 -25.97 15.58
N TYR A 119 18.73 -25.97 14.56
CA TYR A 119 18.31 -26.15 13.17
C TYR A 119 17.63 -27.50 12.89
N LYS A 120 18.09 -28.59 13.53
CA LYS A 120 17.49 -29.92 13.34
C LYS A 120 16.03 -29.98 13.82
N GLU A 121 15.76 -29.39 14.99
CA GLU A 121 14.41 -29.33 15.54
C GLU A 121 13.50 -28.43 14.69
N ALA A 122 14.03 -27.30 14.23
CA ALA A 122 13.31 -26.44 13.29
C ALA A 122 12.91 -27.20 12.00
N GLN A 123 13.81 -27.99 11.43
CA GLN A 123 13.51 -28.80 10.26
C GLN A 123 12.43 -29.85 10.52
N LEU A 124 12.47 -30.54 11.66
CA LEU A 124 11.46 -31.54 12.01
C LEU A 124 10.05 -30.92 12.03
N LEU A 125 9.93 -29.72 12.60
CA LEU A 125 8.66 -28.97 12.65
C LEU A 125 8.16 -28.57 11.25
N LEU A 126 9.06 -28.29 10.31
CA LEU A 126 8.73 -27.89 8.93
C LEU A 126 8.42 -29.08 8.01
N GLN A 127 8.93 -30.27 8.29
CA GLN A 127 8.71 -31.49 7.49
C GLN A 127 7.31 -32.07 7.64
N THR A 128 6.60 -31.73 8.73
CA THR A 128 5.25 -32.25 9.04
C THR A 128 4.14 -31.68 8.16
N GLN A 129 4.45 -30.72 7.28
CA GLN A 129 3.48 -30.01 6.45
C GLN A 129 3.62 -30.43 4.99
N LYS A 130 2.50 -30.76 4.32
CA LYS A 130 2.48 -30.90 2.86
C LYS A 130 2.77 -29.53 2.24
N SER A 131 3.63 -29.50 1.21
CA SER A 131 3.85 -28.29 0.41
C SER A 131 2.51 -27.70 -0.04
N PRO A 132 2.30 -26.38 0.06
CA PRO A 132 1.09 -25.76 -0.45
C PRO A 132 0.85 -26.13 -1.93
N PRO A 133 -0.40 -26.23 -2.39
CA PRO A 133 -0.73 -26.63 -3.77
C PRO A 133 -0.07 -25.78 -4.87
N ASP A 134 0.35 -24.56 -4.55
CA ASP A 134 0.70 -23.52 -5.52
C ASP A 134 2.21 -23.42 -5.85
N ASN A 135 3.00 -24.49 -5.73
CA ASN A 135 4.46 -24.46 -5.97
C ASN A 135 5.21 -23.38 -5.16
N ASN A 136 4.72 -23.06 -3.95
CA ASN A 136 5.29 -22.01 -3.11
C ASN A 136 6.56 -22.51 -2.39
N PRO A 137 7.76 -21.95 -2.67
CA PRO A 137 9.02 -22.53 -2.23
C PRO A 137 9.39 -22.17 -0.78
N ILE A 138 8.55 -21.49 0.02
CA ILE A 138 8.92 -21.08 1.40
C ILE A 138 9.41 -22.26 2.23
N PHE A 139 8.66 -23.36 2.30
CA PHE A 139 9.03 -24.49 3.14
C PHE A 139 10.29 -25.16 2.63
N GLU A 140 10.45 -25.27 1.31
CA GLU A 140 11.66 -25.80 0.68
C GLU A 140 12.89 -24.93 1.01
N LEU A 141 12.79 -23.63 0.79
CA LEU A 141 13.86 -22.65 1.03
C LEU A 141 14.20 -22.53 2.52
N THR A 142 13.18 -22.46 3.38
CA THR A 142 13.38 -22.42 4.84
C THR A 142 14.07 -23.69 5.32
N ASN A 143 13.65 -24.86 4.83
CA ASN A 143 14.30 -26.13 5.14
C ASN A 143 15.74 -26.19 4.63
N ALA A 144 16.01 -25.70 3.42
CA ALA A 144 17.35 -25.65 2.85
C ALA A 144 18.27 -24.71 3.65
N TRP A 145 17.80 -23.53 4.04
CA TRP A 145 18.57 -22.64 4.92
C TRP A 145 18.78 -23.20 6.33
N ALA A 146 17.81 -23.95 6.88
CA ALA A 146 18.01 -24.65 8.14
C ALA A 146 19.06 -25.77 7.99
N GLU A 147 19.07 -26.50 6.87
CA GLU A 147 20.09 -27.52 6.57
C GLU A 147 21.47 -26.91 6.40
N PHE A 148 21.52 -25.74 5.75
CA PHE A 148 22.72 -24.94 5.65
C PHE A 148 23.19 -24.51 7.05
N GLY A 149 22.31 -23.99 7.88
CA GLY A 149 22.66 -23.59 9.25
C GLY A 149 23.14 -24.74 10.14
N SER A 150 22.74 -25.98 9.86
CA SER A 150 23.21 -27.17 10.58
C SER A 150 24.62 -27.64 10.16
N GLY A 151 25.32 -26.90 9.29
CA GLY A 151 26.65 -27.22 8.78
C GLY A 151 26.68 -28.05 7.49
N ASN A 152 25.51 -28.44 6.96
CA ASN A 152 25.41 -29.28 5.76
C ASN A 152 25.30 -28.45 4.48
N HIS A 153 26.21 -27.47 4.28
CA HIS A 153 26.10 -26.44 3.24
C HIS A 153 25.96 -27.02 1.83
N ILE A 154 26.83 -27.99 1.49
CA ILE A 154 26.87 -28.63 0.16
C ILE A 154 25.55 -29.35 -0.12
N LYS A 155 25.05 -30.10 0.87
CA LYS A 155 23.81 -30.86 0.73
C LYS A 155 22.59 -29.95 0.59
N ALA A 156 22.55 -28.86 1.35
CA ALA A 156 21.50 -27.86 1.25
C ALA A 156 21.42 -27.22 -0.14
N ILE A 157 22.56 -26.78 -0.68
CA ILE A 157 22.67 -26.18 -2.01
C ILE A 157 22.29 -27.21 -3.09
N ALA A 158 22.88 -28.41 -3.04
CA ALA A 158 22.61 -29.47 -4.02
C ALA A 158 21.13 -29.88 -4.06
N LYS A 159 20.41 -29.80 -2.93
CA LYS A 159 18.97 -30.11 -2.87
C LYS A 159 18.15 -29.10 -3.67
N LEU A 160 18.48 -27.82 -3.61
CA LEU A 160 17.81 -26.78 -4.38
C LEU A 160 18.16 -26.85 -5.87
N GLU A 161 19.39 -27.25 -6.22
CA GLU A 161 19.86 -27.38 -7.61
C GLU A 161 19.24 -28.55 -8.38
N LYS A 162 18.76 -29.60 -7.69
CA LYS A 162 18.19 -30.79 -8.34
C LYS A 162 16.90 -30.53 -9.13
N HIS A 163 16.26 -29.38 -8.95
CA HIS A 163 15.09 -29.01 -9.72
C HIS A 163 15.51 -28.59 -11.14
N SER A 164 14.94 -29.22 -12.17
CA SER A 164 15.33 -28.99 -13.58
C SER A 164 15.14 -27.54 -14.05
N LYS A 165 14.28 -26.76 -13.37
CA LYS A 165 14.10 -25.31 -13.55
C LYS A 165 13.81 -24.66 -12.18
N PRO A 166 14.83 -24.26 -11.42
CA PRO A 166 14.61 -23.60 -10.14
C PRO A 166 13.88 -22.27 -10.37
N SER A 167 12.93 -21.95 -9.49
CA SER A 167 12.25 -20.66 -9.54
C SER A 167 13.26 -19.53 -9.35
N TRP A 168 12.95 -18.32 -9.82
CA TRP A 168 13.85 -17.18 -9.64
C TRP A 168 14.06 -16.81 -8.16
N TYR A 169 13.10 -17.11 -7.28
CA TYR A 169 13.28 -17.05 -5.83
C TYR A 169 14.35 -18.05 -5.37
N THR A 170 14.28 -19.28 -5.87
CA THR A 170 15.28 -20.32 -5.58
C THR A 170 16.67 -19.92 -6.08
N LEU A 171 16.77 -19.35 -7.28
CA LEU A 171 18.02 -18.82 -7.82
C LEU A 171 18.61 -17.72 -6.94
N TYR A 172 17.79 -16.79 -6.44
CA TYR A 172 18.24 -15.75 -5.54
C TYR A 172 18.83 -16.32 -4.24
N HIS A 173 18.12 -17.26 -3.61
CA HIS A 173 18.63 -17.88 -2.38
C HIS A 173 19.84 -18.79 -2.62
N LEU A 174 19.93 -19.48 -3.76
CA LEU A 174 21.14 -20.20 -4.16
C LEU A 174 22.34 -19.26 -4.27
N ALA A 175 22.15 -18.05 -4.80
CA ALA A 175 23.20 -17.03 -4.86
C ALA A 175 23.66 -16.61 -3.46
N LEU A 176 22.71 -16.30 -2.56
CA LEU A 176 22.98 -15.92 -1.17
C LEU A 176 23.68 -17.03 -0.37
N MET A 177 23.25 -18.29 -0.54
CA MET A 177 23.86 -19.45 0.13
C MET A 177 25.30 -19.68 -0.34
N ASN A 178 25.56 -19.58 -1.65
CA ASN A 178 26.91 -19.70 -2.19
C ASN A 178 27.82 -18.54 -1.78
N ASP A 179 27.28 -17.32 -1.73
CA ASP A 179 28.01 -16.13 -1.25
C ASP A 179 28.40 -16.29 0.23
N LEU A 180 27.46 -16.72 1.08
CA LEU A 180 27.72 -17.00 2.49
C LEU A 180 28.69 -18.18 2.69
N ALA A 181 28.64 -19.19 1.82
CA ALA A 181 29.58 -20.32 1.80
C ALA A 181 30.96 -19.97 1.22
N LYS A 182 31.20 -18.71 0.84
CA LYS A 182 32.45 -18.25 0.19
C LYS A 182 32.76 -18.98 -1.12
N ASN A 183 31.74 -19.28 -1.91
CA ASN A 183 31.84 -19.81 -3.26
C ASN A 183 31.47 -18.73 -4.30
N PRO A 184 32.38 -17.81 -4.64
CA PRO A 184 32.06 -16.64 -5.47
C PRO A 184 31.71 -17.01 -6.92
N LYS A 185 32.20 -18.14 -7.44
CA LYS A 185 31.92 -18.59 -8.81
C LYS A 185 30.44 -18.93 -8.98
N ASP A 186 29.91 -19.78 -8.11
CA ASP A 186 28.50 -20.16 -8.17
C ASP A 186 27.58 -19.06 -7.65
N ALA A 187 28.02 -18.26 -6.66
CA ALA A 187 27.28 -17.07 -6.24
C ALA A 187 27.05 -16.13 -7.42
N LYS A 188 28.10 -15.78 -8.19
CA LYS A 188 27.99 -14.94 -9.38
C LYS A 188 27.06 -15.54 -10.43
N LYS A 189 27.19 -16.85 -10.71
CA LYS A 189 26.33 -17.58 -11.65
C LYS A 189 24.85 -17.40 -11.28
N TYR A 190 24.49 -17.65 -10.02
CA TYR A 190 23.10 -17.59 -9.58
C TYR A 190 22.56 -16.16 -9.46
N PHE A 191 23.39 -15.19 -9.07
CA PHE A 191 22.99 -13.78 -9.10
C PHE A 191 22.64 -13.32 -10.52
N ILE A 192 23.45 -13.67 -11.52
CA ILE A 192 23.18 -13.32 -12.93
C ILE A 192 21.85 -13.95 -13.40
N GLN A 193 21.61 -15.22 -13.07
CA GLN A 193 20.37 -15.90 -13.46
C GLN A 193 19.13 -15.27 -12.80
N ALA A 194 19.22 -14.93 -11.50
CA ALA A 194 18.13 -14.26 -10.79
C ALA A 194 17.90 -12.83 -11.33
N PHE A 195 18.97 -12.08 -11.59
CA PHE A 195 18.94 -10.71 -12.10
C PHE A 195 18.34 -10.62 -13.52
N ASN A 196 18.64 -11.57 -14.39
CA ASN A 196 18.13 -11.60 -15.77
C ASN A 196 16.64 -11.97 -15.87
N ASN A 197 15.98 -12.35 -14.77
CA ASN A 197 14.57 -12.69 -14.78
C ASN A 197 13.67 -11.44 -14.73
N GLN A 198 13.35 -10.89 -15.89
CA GLN A 198 12.49 -9.69 -16.00
C GLN A 198 11.05 -9.91 -15.51
N GLN A 199 10.52 -11.14 -15.60
CA GLN A 199 9.19 -11.47 -15.09
C GLN A 199 9.12 -11.33 -13.56
N GLY A 200 10.20 -11.64 -12.85
CA GLY A 200 10.33 -11.43 -11.42
C GLY A 200 10.19 -9.96 -11.01
N ALA A 201 10.72 -9.05 -11.82
CA ALA A 201 10.62 -7.61 -11.56
C ALA A 201 9.17 -7.10 -11.61
N ILE A 202 8.34 -7.64 -12.50
CA ILE A 202 6.93 -7.28 -12.63
C ILE A 202 6.10 -7.91 -11.48
N THR A 203 6.34 -9.19 -11.19
CA THR A 203 5.50 -9.95 -10.26
C THR A 203 5.85 -9.72 -8.78
N ALA A 204 7.09 -9.34 -8.48
CA ALA A 204 7.57 -9.13 -7.12
C ALA A 204 8.69 -8.06 -7.09
N PRO A 205 8.36 -6.78 -7.37
CA PRO A 205 9.34 -5.71 -7.52
C PRO A 205 10.23 -5.52 -6.27
N TYR A 206 9.68 -5.71 -5.07
CA TYR A 206 10.46 -5.61 -3.82
C TYR A 206 11.48 -6.72 -3.65
N THR A 207 11.19 -7.93 -4.14
CA THR A 207 12.19 -9.00 -4.12
C THR A 207 13.24 -8.76 -5.20
N TYR A 208 12.84 -8.28 -6.37
CA TYR A 208 13.78 -7.90 -7.42
C TYR A 208 14.74 -6.79 -6.98
N GLU A 209 14.25 -5.79 -6.25
CA GLU A 209 15.08 -4.77 -5.58
C GLU A 209 16.14 -5.40 -4.67
N ARG A 210 15.77 -6.42 -3.88
CA ARG A 210 16.71 -7.15 -3.01
C ARG A 210 17.76 -7.93 -3.80
N ILE A 211 17.38 -8.54 -4.93
CA ILE A 211 18.32 -9.21 -5.84
C ILE A 211 19.37 -8.21 -6.34
N ILE A 212 18.93 -7.03 -6.79
CA ILE A 212 19.82 -5.97 -7.29
C ILE A 212 20.78 -5.51 -6.19
N ILE A 213 20.28 -5.23 -4.99
CA ILE A 213 21.09 -4.76 -3.86
C ILE A 213 22.11 -5.83 -3.44
N ALA A 214 21.68 -7.09 -3.33
CA ALA A 214 22.55 -8.20 -2.96
C ALA A 214 23.62 -8.46 -4.03
N TYR A 215 23.27 -8.41 -5.31
CA TYR A 215 24.24 -8.61 -6.39
C TYR A 215 25.24 -7.46 -6.48
N ALA A 216 24.78 -6.20 -6.35
CA ALA A 216 25.66 -5.04 -6.29
C ALA A 216 26.61 -5.10 -5.07
N SER A 217 26.10 -5.51 -3.91
CA SER A 217 26.93 -5.74 -2.72
C SER A 217 27.99 -6.82 -2.95
N PHE A 218 27.61 -7.96 -3.56
CA PHE A 218 28.54 -9.01 -3.97
C PHE A 218 29.61 -8.47 -4.92
N GLN A 219 29.21 -7.73 -5.96
CA GLN A 219 30.14 -7.15 -6.94
C GLN A 219 31.15 -6.19 -6.30
N LEU A 220 30.71 -5.35 -5.35
CA LEU A 220 31.59 -4.45 -4.62
C LEU A 220 32.64 -5.20 -3.80
N ARG A 221 32.27 -6.29 -3.13
CA ARG A 221 33.22 -7.15 -2.38
C ARG A 221 34.20 -7.90 -3.28
N GLN A 222 33.88 -8.07 -4.56
CA GLN A 222 34.75 -8.66 -5.59
C GLN A 222 35.55 -7.60 -6.38
N ASN A 223 35.61 -6.35 -5.90
CA ASN A 223 36.28 -5.23 -6.58
C ASN A 223 35.68 -4.86 -7.96
N MET A 224 34.43 -5.24 -8.24
CA MET A 224 33.72 -4.96 -9.50
C MET A 224 32.80 -3.73 -9.37
N ARG A 225 33.33 -2.57 -8.92
CA ARG A 225 32.52 -1.37 -8.66
C ARG A 225 31.77 -0.84 -9.90
N SER A 226 32.42 -0.85 -11.06
CA SER A 226 31.78 -0.44 -12.31
C SER A 226 30.56 -1.29 -12.64
N ASP A 227 30.66 -2.61 -12.44
CA ASP A 227 29.54 -3.53 -12.68
C ASP A 227 28.43 -3.36 -11.63
N ALA A 228 28.77 -3.09 -10.37
CA ALA A 228 27.80 -2.76 -9.33
C ALA A 228 26.97 -1.52 -9.69
N ILE A 229 27.61 -0.47 -10.20
CA ILE A 229 26.91 0.75 -10.66
C ILE A 229 26.00 0.42 -11.84
N LYS A 230 26.44 -0.39 -12.82
CA LYS A 230 25.59 -0.83 -13.94
C LYS A 230 24.40 -1.65 -13.47
N THR A 231 24.58 -2.55 -12.51
CA THR A 231 23.51 -3.36 -11.91
C THR A 231 22.47 -2.47 -11.22
N LEU A 232 22.89 -1.46 -10.48
CA LEU A 232 21.98 -0.49 -9.84
C LEU A 232 21.23 0.36 -10.87
N LEU A 233 21.91 0.88 -11.89
CA LEU A 233 21.30 1.63 -13.00
C LEU A 233 20.26 0.81 -13.76
N HIS A 234 20.55 -0.47 -14.01
CA HIS A 234 19.56 -1.38 -14.62
C HIS A 234 18.32 -1.50 -13.73
N GLY A 235 18.53 -1.69 -12.42
CA GLY A 235 17.44 -1.74 -11.45
C GLY A 235 16.58 -0.48 -11.42
N GLU A 236 17.19 0.70 -11.46
CA GLU A 236 16.49 2.00 -11.53
C GLU A 236 15.60 2.12 -12.79
N LYS A 237 16.06 1.59 -13.93
CA LYS A 237 15.28 1.59 -15.17
C LYS A 237 14.07 0.66 -15.11
N ILE A 238 14.23 -0.51 -14.49
CA ILE A 238 13.18 -1.53 -14.41
C ILE A 238 12.16 -1.19 -13.31
N LEU A 239 12.63 -0.74 -12.14
CA LEU A 239 11.82 -0.37 -10.98
C LEU A 239 11.63 1.15 -10.92
N SER A 240 11.14 1.73 -12.02
CA SER A 240 10.95 3.17 -12.12
C SER A 240 10.09 3.70 -10.96
N GLY A 241 10.51 4.83 -10.36
CA GLY A 241 9.86 5.42 -9.18
C GLY A 241 10.38 4.92 -7.82
N HIS A 242 11.19 3.85 -7.76
CA HIS A 242 11.85 3.42 -6.52
C HIS A 242 13.15 4.20 -6.28
N LYS A 243 13.09 5.26 -5.45
CA LYS A 243 14.25 6.11 -5.14
C LYS A 243 15.33 5.42 -4.29
N THR A 244 15.00 4.27 -3.70
CA THR A 244 15.93 3.46 -2.90
C THR A 244 17.19 3.08 -3.68
N LEU A 245 17.06 2.57 -4.93
CA LEU A 245 18.21 2.17 -5.74
C LEU A 245 19.08 3.37 -6.16
N GLU A 246 18.44 4.48 -6.53
CA GLU A 246 19.12 5.74 -6.87
C GLU A 246 19.96 6.26 -5.68
N ASN A 247 19.40 6.21 -4.47
CA ASN A 247 20.10 6.62 -3.25
C ASN A 247 21.32 5.73 -2.96
N ILE A 248 21.21 4.41 -3.19
CA ILE A 248 22.32 3.47 -3.04
C ILE A 248 23.38 3.76 -4.09
N ARG A 249 23.01 3.88 -5.37
CA ARG A 249 23.94 4.15 -6.48
C ARG A 249 24.74 5.43 -6.24
N LYS A 250 24.09 6.54 -5.90
CA LYS A 250 24.79 7.82 -5.62
C LYS A 250 25.81 7.71 -4.50
N LYS A 251 25.58 6.87 -3.49
CA LYS A 251 26.56 6.58 -2.44
C LYS A 251 27.71 5.73 -2.98
N VAL A 252 27.40 4.70 -3.76
CA VAL A 252 28.41 3.81 -4.39
C VAL A 252 29.32 4.56 -5.36
N GLU A 253 28.78 5.51 -6.13
CA GLU A 253 29.57 6.40 -7.00
C GLU A 253 30.55 7.28 -6.22
N LYS A 254 30.18 7.67 -4.99
CA LYS A 254 31.03 8.40 -4.05
C LYS A 254 31.99 7.50 -3.26
N GLY A 255 32.11 6.23 -3.62
CA GLY A 255 33.04 5.28 -3.00
C GLY A 255 32.47 4.48 -1.83
N ALA A 256 31.20 4.65 -1.46
CA ALA A 256 30.59 3.84 -0.40
C ALA A 256 30.47 2.36 -0.81
N ASN A 257 30.51 1.46 0.16
CA ASN A 257 30.19 0.05 -0.02
C ASN A 257 28.74 -0.23 0.38
N ILE A 258 28.17 -1.31 -0.17
CA ILE A 258 26.87 -1.84 0.26
C ILE A 258 27.16 -3.00 1.21
N GLU A 259 26.62 -2.95 2.43
CA GLU A 259 26.74 -4.05 3.39
C GLU A 259 26.18 -5.35 2.81
N ASN A 260 26.76 -6.47 3.21
CA ASN A 260 26.25 -7.78 2.80
C ASN A 260 24.85 -7.97 3.41
N PRO A 261 23.78 -8.14 2.61
CA PRO A 261 22.43 -8.20 3.16
C PRO A 261 22.21 -9.40 4.08
N ILE A 262 22.93 -10.51 3.86
CA ILE A 262 22.79 -11.78 4.57
C ILE A 262 24.16 -12.28 5.04
N ILE A 263 24.36 -12.35 6.35
CA ILE A 263 25.60 -12.83 6.99
C ILE A 263 25.39 -14.05 7.89
N THR A 264 24.14 -14.51 8.06
CA THR A 264 23.79 -15.71 8.83
C THR A 264 22.69 -16.53 8.16
N PRO A 265 22.59 -17.84 8.44
CA PRO A 265 21.47 -18.66 7.99
C PRO A 265 20.12 -18.14 8.46
N GLN A 266 20.03 -17.62 9.70
CA GLN A 266 18.81 -16.99 10.24
C GLN A 266 18.34 -15.84 9.37
N GLN A 267 19.26 -14.93 8.98
CA GLN A 267 18.92 -13.83 8.08
C GLN A 267 18.51 -14.33 6.71
N GLY A 268 19.13 -15.41 6.20
CA GLY A 268 18.71 -16.06 4.96
C GLY A 268 17.26 -16.54 5.00
N ILE A 269 16.83 -17.14 6.11
CA ILE A 269 15.44 -17.52 6.35
C ILE A 269 14.54 -16.30 6.52
N GLY A 270 15.01 -15.28 7.24
CA GLY A 270 14.34 -13.99 7.35
C GLY A 270 14.08 -13.35 5.99
N GLU A 271 15.02 -13.49 5.05
CA GLU A 271 14.88 -13.02 3.67
C GLU A 271 13.80 -13.80 2.92
N VAL A 272 13.75 -15.14 3.05
CA VAL A 272 12.66 -15.97 2.48
C VAL A 272 11.28 -15.46 2.93
N LEU A 273 11.14 -15.22 4.24
CA LEU A 273 9.89 -14.76 4.84
C LEU A 273 9.53 -13.34 4.41
N TYR A 274 10.54 -12.46 4.29
CA TYR A 274 10.38 -11.11 3.76
C TYR A 274 9.87 -11.16 2.31
N ASN A 275 10.53 -11.92 1.44
CA ASN A 275 10.18 -12.04 0.03
C ASN A 275 8.74 -12.53 -0.11
N PHE A 276 8.37 -13.57 0.64
CA PHE A 276 7.01 -14.08 0.61
C PHE A 276 5.97 -13.08 1.13
N GLY A 277 6.26 -12.40 2.24
CA GLY A 277 5.39 -11.36 2.77
C GLY A 277 5.15 -10.23 1.77
N THR A 278 6.15 -9.86 0.96
CA THR A 278 5.96 -8.85 -0.10
C THR A 278 5.12 -9.35 -1.27
N THR A 279 5.23 -10.62 -1.64
CA THR A 279 4.44 -11.22 -2.74
C THR A 279 2.98 -11.45 -2.35
N LEU A 280 2.70 -11.72 -1.07
CA LEU A 280 1.35 -11.85 -0.54
C LEU A 280 0.59 -10.54 -0.35
N ASN A 281 1.26 -9.38 -0.42
CA ASN A 281 0.67 -8.06 -0.20
C ASN A 281 -0.23 -7.61 -1.39
N LYS A 282 -1.14 -8.49 -1.80
CA LYS A 282 -2.25 -8.28 -2.72
C LYS A 282 -3.52 -8.00 -1.90
N LYS A 283 -4.49 -7.32 -2.54
CA LYS A 283 -5.77 -6.93 -1.91
C LYS A 283 -6.43 -8.13 -1.22
N GLY A 284 -6.65 -8.05 0.09
CA GLY A 284 -7.31 -9.06 0.91
C GLY A 284 -6.37 -9.99 1.70
N SER A 285 -5.05 -9.89 1.50
CA SER A 285 -4.03 -10.74 2.16
C SER A 285 -3.06 -9.97 3.05
N GLU A 286 -3.35 -8.70 3.35
CA GLU A 286 -2.47 -7.77 4.07
C GLU A 286 -2.09 -8.27 5.47
N ARG A 287 -3.01 -8.91 6.20
CA ARG A 287 -2.73 -9.45 7.55
C ARG A 287 -1.76 -10.64 7.51
N ILE A 288 -1.91 -11.51 6.52
CA ILE A 288 -0.97 -12.63 6.33
C ILE A 288 0.39 -12.05 5.95
N ALA A 289 0.43 -11.10 5.01
CA ALA A 289 1.67 -10.40 4.67
C ALA A 289 2.34 -9.75 5.90
N ARG A 290 1.56 -9.12 6.79
CA ARG A 290 2.02 -8.56 8.07
C ARG A 290 2.70 -9.63 8.94
N ILE A 291 2.06 -10.78 9.14
CA ILE A 291 2.63 -11.91 9.91
C ILE A 291 3.99 -12.35 9.34
N PHE A 292 4.10 -12.49 8.02
CA PHE A 292 5.37 -12.88 7.40
C PHE A 292 6.48 -11.84 7.56
N GLN A 293 6.15 -10.54 7.53
CA GLN A 293 7.12 -9.50 7.87
C GLN A 293 7.55 -9.57 9.35
N GLN A 294 6.61 -9.87 10.26
CA GLN A 294 6.94 -10.06 11.68
C GLN A 294 7.84 -11.27 11.89
N PHE A 295 7.60 -12.37 11.19
CA PHE A 295 8.49 -13.54 11.20
C PHE A 295 9.87 -13.24 10.62
N SER A 296 9.95 -12.47 9.54
CA SER A 296 11.23 -12.00 9.00
C SER A 296 12.01 -11.21 10.05
N LEU A 297 11.34 -10.27 10.73
CA LEU A 297 11.94 -9.44 11.78
C LEU A 297 12.31 -10.22 13.05
N ALA A 298 11.63 -11.32 13.36
CA ALA A 298 12.03 -12.21 14.46
C ALA A 298 13.42 -12.85 14.21
N LEU A 299 13.77 -13.13 12.95
CA LEU A 299 15.06 -13.69 12.56
C LEU A 299 16.10 -12.64 12.15
N TYR A 300 15.63 -11.49 11.66
CA TYR A 300 16.46 -10.37 11.25
C TYR A 300 15.86 -9.03 11.74
N PRO A 301 16.00 -8.69 13.04
CA PRO A 301 15.33 -7.54 13.65
C PRO A 301 15.67 -6.17 13.05
N LYS A 302 16.87 -6.04 12.47
CA LYS A 302 17.35 -4.80 11.84
C LYS A 302 17.18 -4.79 10.32
N ASN A 303 16.37 -5.69 9.75
CA ASN A 303 16.10 -5.67 8.31
C ASN A 303 15.28 -4.43 7.95
N GLU A 304 15.96 -3.38 7.49
CA GLU A 304 15.34 -2.11 7.13
C GLU A 304 14.29 -2.25 6.02
N ALA A 305 14.48 -3.19 5.10
CA ALA A 305 13.50 -3.48 4.05
C ALA A 305 12.22 -4.08 4.67
N ALA A 306 12.35 -5.05 5.57
CA ALA A 306 11.21 -5.66 6.26
C ALA A 306 10.48 -4.65 7.18
N LEU A 307 11.22 -3.79 7.88
CA LEU A 307 10.65 -2.69 8.67
C LEU A 307 9.84 -1.74 7.76
N PHE A 308 10.41 -1.30 6.65
CA PHE A 308 9.72 -0.42 5.71
C PHE A 308 8.45 -1.06 5.14
N GLN A 309 8.48 -2.35 4.78
CA GLN A 309 7.29 -3.07 4.30
C GLN A 309 6.25 -3.27 5.41
N LEU A 310 6.67 -3.59 6.63
CA LEU A 310 5.77 -3.72 7.78
C LEU A 310 5.05 -2.40 8.06
N ALA A 311 5.76 -1.27 8.00
CA ALA A 311 5.16 0.05 8.16
C ALA A 311 4.09 0.32 7.08
N LYS A 312 4.41 0.04 5.80
CA LYS A 312 3.46 0.20 4.69
C LYS A 312 2.21 -0.67 4.85
N ILE A 313 2.38 -1.93 5.25
CA ILE A 313 1.26 -2.84 5.50
C ILE A 313 0.44 -2.34 6.69
N SER A 314 1.08 -1.79 7.72
CA SER A 314 0.40 -1.22 8.88
C SER A 314 -0.45 0.00 8.49
N THR A 315 0.07 0.90 7.65
CA THR A 315 -0.71 2.03 7.09
C THR A 315 -1.93 1.54 6.31
N LYS A 316 -1.78 0.55 5.42
CA LYS A 316 -2.90 -0.03 4.64
C LYS A 316 -3.99 -0.67 5.49
N LEU A 317 -3.64 -1.10 6.70
CA LEU A 317 -4.55 -1.72 7.66
C LEU A 317 -5.06 -0.70 8.69
N ASP A 318 -4.86 0.60 8.46
CA ASP A 318 -5.22 1.71 9.37
C ASP A 318 -4.59 1.62 10.77
N ASP A 319 -3.50 0.84 10.92
CA ASP A 319 -2.68 0.78 12.14
C ASP A 319 -1.62 1.88 12.12
N PHE A 320 -2.10 3.14 12.09
CA PHE A 320 -1.27 4.33 11.94
C PHE A 320 -0.23 4.45 13.05
N ASN A 321 -0.58 4.08 14.29
CA ASN A 321 0.33 4.13 15.42
C ASN A 321 1.56 3.24 15.22
N GLN A 322 1.35 1.99 14.78
CA GLN A 322 2.45 1.08 14.49
C GLN A 322 3.27 1.54 13.28
N ALA A 323 2.60 1.99 12.21
CA ALA A 323 3.26 2.50 11.01
C ALA A 323 4.19 3.69 11.34
N ILE A 324 3.67 4.69 12.06
CA ILE A 324 4.41 5.88 12.49
C ILE A 324 5.63 5.50 13.33
N LYS A 325 5.45 4.61 14.30
CA LYS A 325 6.55 4.12 15.15
C LYS A 325 7.67 3.48 14.32
N ILE A 326 7.31 2.63 13.36
CA ILE A 326 8.30 1.95 12.53
C ILE A 326 9.00 2.93 11.59
N TYR A 327 8.27 3.81 10.90
CA TYR A 327 8.91 4.79 10.00
C TYR A 327 9.88 5.72 10.74
N ARG A 328 9.54 6.16 11.96
CA ARG A 328 10.45 6.95 12.81
C ARG A 328 11.69 6.17 13.26
N SER A 329 11.60 4.85 13.33
CA SER A 329 12.73 4.00 13.73
C SER A 329 13.76 3.78 12.62
N LEU A 330 13.45 4.12 11.36
CA LEU A 330 14.37 3.96 10.25
C LEU A 330 15.59 4.90 10.40
N PRO A 331 16.84 4.37 10.38
CA PRO A 331 18.04 5.19 10.51
C PRO A 331 18.21 6.20 9.37
N LEU A 332 18.80 7.36 9.66
CA LEU A 332 19.15 8.37 8.64
C LEU A 332 20.03 7.81 7.50
N SER A 333 20.86 6.81 7.79
CA SER A 333 21.72 6.12 6.84
C SER A 333 20.98 5.14 5.93
N SER A 334 19.78 4.71 6.33
CA SER A 334 19.00 3.69 5.64
C SER A 334 18.73 4.11 4.19
N PRO A 335 18.90 3.20 3.21
CA PRO A 335 18.43 3.42 1.84
C PRO A 335 16.94 3.76 1.76
N TYR A 336 16.15 3.24 2.71
CA TYR A 336 14.71 3.45 2.82
C TYR A 336 14.32 4.71 3.59
N TYR A 337 15.27 5.48 4.14
CA TYR A 337 14.96 6.64 4.98
C TYR A 337 14.11 7.68 4.25
N ARG A 338 14.51 8.09 3.03
CA ARG A 338 13.77 9.11 2.26
C ARG A 338 12.33 8.67 2.02
N ASP A 339 12.15 7.45 1.50
CA ASP A 339 10.83 6.91 1.19
C ASP A 339 10.02 6.65 2.47
N GLY A 340 10.66 6.20 3.55
CA GLY A 340 10.09 6.01 4.87
C GLY A 340 9.56 7.31 5.49
N GLN A 341 10.34 8.38 5.45
CA GLN A 341 9.90 9.68 5.96
C GLN A 341 8.80 10.29 5.08
N PHE A 342 8.86 10.08 3.76
CA PHE A 342 7.79 10.52 2.87
C PHE A 342 6.47 9.78 3.19
N GLN A 343 6.52 8.46 3.34
CA GLN A 343 5.36 7.66 3.73
C GLN A 343 4.88 7.97 5.16
N LEU A 344 5.79 8.30 6.09
CA LEU A 344 5.44 8.80 7.41
C LEU A 344 4.60 10.07 7.34
N ALA A 345 4.99 11.04 6.51
CA ALA A 345 4.23 12.27 6.34
C ALA A 345 2.83 12.00 5.78
N LEU A 346 2.70 11.11 4.79
CA LEU A 346 1.39 10.70 4.27
C LEU A 346 0.55 9.99 5.33
N THR A 347 1.14 9.07 6.08
CA THR A 347 0.49 8.34 7.19
C THR A 347 0.03 9.31 8.28
N LEU A 348 0.85 10.33 8.62
CA LEU A 348 0.47 11.37 9.57
C LEU A 348 -0.73 12.18 9.06
N ALA A 349 -0.77 12.55 7.77
CA ALA A 349 -1.89 13.26 7.18
C ALA A 349 -3.18 12.41 7.14
N GLU A 350 -3.07 11.12 6.82
CA GLU A 350 -4.19 10.15 6.88
C GLU A 350 -4.72 10.00 8.31
N ASN A 351 -3.83 10.00 9.31
CA ASN A 351 -4.18 10.01 10.72
C ASN A 351 -4.62 11.39 11.27
N GLY A 352 -4.81 12.39 10.39
CA GLY A 352 -5.26 13.74 10.76
C GLY A 352 -4.21 14.65 11.40
N ALA A 353 -2.96 14.19 11.56
CA ALA A 353 -1.84 14.95 12.11
C ALA A 353 -1.19 15.87 11.04
N TYR A 354 -1.98 16.76 10.44
CA TYR A 354 -1.57 17.59 9.30
C TYR A 354 -0.38 18.50 9.59
N ASP A 355 -0.32 19.11 10.78
CA ASP A 355 0.78 20.02 11.13
C ASP A 355 2.13 19.29 11.19
N GLU A 356 2.15 18.06 11.70
CA GLU A 356 3.36 17.25 11.74
C GLU A 356 3.76 16.78 10.33
N ALA A 357 2.78 16.34 9.54
CA ALA A 357 2.99 15.95 8.15
C ALA A 357 3.60 17.09 7.32
N ILE A 358 3.06 18.31 7.45
CA ILE A 358 3.55 19.52 6.79
C ILE A 358 4.99 19.81 7.21
N LYS A 359 5.26 19.83 8.53
CA LYS A 359 6.63 20.06 9.05
C LYS A 359 7.62 19.06 8.46
N LEU A 360 7.27 17.77 8.42
CA LEU A 360 8.12 16.73 7.89
C LEU A 360 8.36 16.88 6.38
N LEU A 361 7.31 17.15 5.59
CA LEU A 361 7.47 17.36 4.16
C LEU A 361 8.27 18.61 3.82
N THR A 362 8.14 19.70 4.57
CA THR A 362 8.99 20.89 4.41
C THR A 362 10.46 20.61 4.73
N LEU A 363 10.74 19.71 5.68
CA LEU A 363 12.12 19.26 5.92
C LEU A 363 12.65 18.39 4.76
N LEU A 364 11.81 17.49 4.23
CA LEU A 364 12.17 16.66 3.09
C LEU A 364 12.38 17.49 1.83
N GLU A 365 11.56 18.53 1.61
CA GLU A 365 11.69 19.48 0.50
C GLU A 365 13.08 20.12 0.49
N LYS A 366 13.53 20.65 1.64
CA LYS A 366 14.87 21.25 1.77
C LYS A 366 16.00 20.26 1.51
N LYS A 367 15.82 18.98 1.90
CA LYS A 367 16.83 17.93 1.75
C LYS A 367 16.86 17.35 0.33
N PHE A 368 15.72 17.34 -0.35
CA PHE A 368 15.52 16.74 -1.67
C PHE A 368 14.81 17.75 -2.61
N PRO A 369 15.44 18.90 -2.92
CA PRO A 369 14.77 20.00 -3.63
C PRO A 369 14.31 19.65 -5.04
N ASN A 370 14.88 18.62 -5.66
CA ASN A 370 14.53 18.21 -7.03
C ASN A 370 13.45 17.11 -7.08
N ASP A 371 12.79 16.81 -5.96
CA ASP A 371 11.86 15.69 -5.87
C ASP A 371 10.40 16.16 -5.83
N HIS A 372 9.81 16.26 -7.01
CA HIS A 372 8.46 16.79 -7.22
C HIS A 372 7.37 16.06 -6.42
N HIS A 373 7.57 14.79 -6.03
CA HIS A 373 6.60 14.06 -5.21
C HIS A 373 6.39 14.69 -3.84
N ILE A 374 7.43 15.31 -3.27
CA ILE A 374 7.35 15.99 -1.98
C ILE A 374 6.47 17.23 -2.09
N PHE A 375 6.66 18.05 -3.14
CA PHE A 375 5.85 19.24 -3.40
C PHE A 375 4.39 18.88 -3.67
N ILE A 376 4.16 17.84 -4.47
CA ILE A 376 2.82 17.29 -4.79
C ILE A 376 2.10 16.86 -3.52
N ALA A 377 2.78 16.13 -2.62
CA ALA A 377 2.20 15.69 -1.35
C ALA A 377 1.93 16.87 -0.41
N LEU A 378 2.88 17.79 -0.28
CA LEU A 378 2.74 18.97 0.58
C LEU A 378 1.59 19.87 0.11
N ALA A 379 1.49 20.12 -1.19
CA ALA A 379 0.38 20.87 -1.76
C ALA A 379 -0.97 20.16 -1.56
N ALA A 380 -1.03 18.84 -1.78
CA ALA A 380 -2.24 18.06 -1.52
C ALA A 380 -2.70 18.16 -0.06
N ILE A 381 -1.80 18.11 0.91
CA ILE A 381 -2.14 18.28 2.33
C ILE A 381 -2.65 19.70 2.60
N TYR A 382 -2.00 20.73 2.05
CA TYR A 382 -2.49 22.10 2.17
C TYR A 382 -3.89 22.27 1.57
N MET A 383 -4.17 21.63 0.44
CA MET A 383 -5.51 21.61 -0.17
C MET A 383 -6.53 20.87 0.71
N GLN A 384 -6.15 19.76 1.35
CA GLN A 384 -7.00 18.99 2.27
C GLN A 384 -7.44 19.83 3.49
N ILE A 385 -6.55 20.69 4.00
CA ILE A 385 -6.88 21.65 5.06
C ILE A 385 -7.42 23.00 4.52
N ASN A 386 -7.88 23.02 3.26
CA ASN A 386 -8.47 24.18 2.56
C ASN A 386 -7.54 25.40 2.41
N ASN A 387 -6.23 25.23 2.53
CA ASN A 387 -5.24 26.28 2.31
C ASN A 387 -4.72 26.30 0.86
N PHE A 388 -5.63 26.57 -0.07
CA PHE A 388 -5.32 26.64 -1.50
C PHE A 388 -4.22 27.67 -1.87
N PRO A 389 -4.14 28.86 -1.25
CA PRO A 389 -3.07 29.81 -1.55
C PRO A 389 -1.67 29.26 -1.23
N LYS A 390 -1.49 28.55 -0.11
CA LYS A 390 -0.21 27.89 0.20
C LYS A 390 0.08 26.76 -0.78
N ALA A 391 -0.92 25.94 -1.13
CA ALA A 391 -0.75 24.88 -2.11
C ALA A 391 -0.24 25.42 -3.46
N ILE A 392 -0.82 26.51 -3.96
CA ILE A 392 -0.37 27.18 -5.19
C ILE A 392 1.07 27.65 -5.05
N LYS A 393 1.44 28.31 -3.94
CA LYS A 393 2.82 28.78 -3.72
C LYS A 393 3.84 27.65 -3.73
N ILE A 394 3.53 26.50 -3.13
CA ILE A 394 4.39 25.31 -3.13
C ILE A 394 4.56 24.76 -4.55
N ILE A 395 3.47 24.68 -5.31
CA ILE A 395 3.53 24.17 -6.69
C ILE A 395 4.22 25.16 -7.63
N ASP A 396 4.01 26.47 -7.47
CA ASP A 396 4.69 27.51 -8.25
C ASP A 396 6.21 27.42 -8.06
N HIS A 397 6.65 27.24 -6.82
CA HIS A 397 8.06 27.02 -6.51
C HIS A 397 8.60 25.75 -7.19
N ALA A 398 7.86 24.64 -7.13
CA ALA A 398 8.25 23.40 -7.81
C ALA A 398 8.34 23.58 -9.33
N ILE A 399 7.37 24.27 -9.96
CA ILE A 399 7.35 24.52 -11.39
C ILE A 399 8.51 25.42 -11.83
N ALA A 400 8.85 26.43 -11.03
CA ALA A 400 9.96 27.36 -11.33
C ALA A 400 11.34 26.67 -11.34
N GLN A 401 11.48 25.52 -10.70
CA GLN A 401 12.72 24.74 -10.66
C GLN A 401 12.85 23.75 -11.84
N ILE A 402 11.81 23.59 -12.66
CA ILE A 402 11.83 22.66 -13.79
C ILE A 402 12.53 23.33 -14.98
N THR A 403 13.67 22.78 -15.39
CA THR A 403 14.37 23.21 -16.61
C THR A 403 13.82 22.57 -17.88
N ASP A 404 13.29 21.35 -17.77
CA ASP A 404 12.68 20.63 -18.88
C ASP A 404 11.41 19.90 -18.42
N LEU A 405 10.30 20.16 -19.10
CA LEU A 405 8.99 19.63 -18.73
C LEU A 405 8.84 18.19 -19.21
N GLN A 406 8.76 17.27 -18.27
CA GLN A 406 8.58 15.85 -18.51
C GLN A 406 7.12 15.43 -18.28
N GLN A 407 6.75 14.25 -18.80
CA GLN A 407 5.39 13.71 -18.63
C GLN A 407 4.99 13.66 -17.14
N ASP A 408 5.90 13.26 -16.26
CA ASP A 408 5.64 13.14 -14.81
C ASP A 408 5.21 14.46 -14.13
N ASN A 409 5.48 15.61 -14.75
CA ASN A 409 5.14 16.93 -14.22
C ASN A 409 3.65 17.29 -14.36
N TRP A 410 2.84 16.52 -15.10
CA TRP A 410 1.41 16.82 -15.29
C TRP A 410 0.65 17.02 -13.98
N ARG A 411 1.04 16.29 -12.92
CA ARG A 411 0.40 16.35 -11.59
C ARG A 411 0.52 17.72 -10.93
N LEU A 412 1.62 18.44 -11.17
CA LEU A 412 1.82 19.78 -10.62
C LEU A 412 0.77 20.74 -11.18
N PHE A 413 0.64 20.78 -12.52
CA PHE A 413 -0.37 21.61 -13.18
C PHE A 413 -1.78 21.18 -12.81
N TYR A 414 -2.06 19.87 -12.77
CA TYR A 414 -3.37 19.37 -12.36
C TYR A 414 -3.76 19.84 -10.94
N GLN A 415 -2.87 19.68 -9.96
CA GLN A 415 -3.12 20.13 -8.58
C GLN A 415 -3.30 21.64 -8.48
N ARG A 416 -2.44 22.42 -9.15
CA ARG A 416 -2.53 23.88 -9.13
C ARG A 416 -3.80 24.37 -9.81
N GLY A 417 -4.21 23.70 -10.90
CA GLY A 417 -5.48 23.95 -11.57
C GLY A 417 -6.68 23.70 -10.66
N ILE A 418 -6.68 22.61 -9.88
CA ILE A 418 -7.71 22.37 -8.84
C ILE A 418 -7.70 23.51 -7.81
N ALA A 419 -6.53 23.89 -7.30
CA ALA A 419 -6.43 24.96 -6.31
C ALA A 419 -6.93 26.31 -6.85
N PHE A 420 -6.61 26.66 -8.10
CA PHE A 420 -7.15 27.85 -8.77
C PHE A 420 -8.67 27.77 -8.92
N ASN A 421 -9.23 26.61 -9.27
CA ASN A 421 -10.67 26.42 -9.37
C ASN A 421 -11.38 26.68 -8.03
N TYR A 422 -10.84 26.18 -6.91
CA TYR A 422 -11.38 26.45 -5.57
C TYR A 422 -11.30 27.93 -5.17
N LEU A 423 -10.31 28.65 -5.68
CA LEU A 423 -10.20 30.10 -5.53
C LEU A 423 -11.00 30.90 -6.56
N ASN A 424 -11.89 30.26 -7.32
CA ASN A 424 -12.69 30.85 -8.40
C ASN A 424 -11.86 31.49 -9.54
N GLN A 425 -10.59 31.11 -9.70
CA GLN A 425 -9.71 31.58 -10.76
C GLN A 425 -9.77 30.63 -11.98
N TRP A 426 -10.96 30.49 -12.56
CA TRP A 426 -11.24 29.48 -13.60
C TRP A 426 -10.33 29.57 -14.82
N SER A 427 -10.05 30.77 -15.33
CA SER A 427 -9.16 30.93 -16.49
C SER A 427 -7.78 30.32 -16.26
N LYS A 428 -7.18 30.53 -15.07
CA LYS A 428 -5.90 29.91 -14.71
C LYS A 428 -6.02 28.40 -14.52
N ALA A 429 -7.13 27.95 -13.91
CA ALA A 429 -7.40 26.53 -13.73
C ALA A 429 -7.46 25.78 -15.05
N GLU A 430 -8.22 26.30 -16.02
CA GLU A 430 -8.33 25.71 -17.36
C GLU A 430 -6.97 25.67 -18.07
N THR A 431 -6.19 26.76 -18.02
CA THR A 431 -4.82 26.79 -18.57
C THR A 431 -3.96 25.66 -18.01
N ASP A 432 -3.98 25.47 -16.69
CA ASP A 432 -3.21 24.43 -16.03
C ASP A 432 -3.70 23.01 -16.39
N PHE A 433 -5.01 22.79 -16.44
CA PHE A 433 -5.56 21.50 -16.88
C PHE A 433 -5.17 21.16 -18.32
N ARG A 434 -5.23 22.14 -19.23
CA ARG A 434 -4.79 21.96 -20.62
C ARG A 434 -3.29 21.74 -20.72
N LYS A 435 -2.49 22.38 -19.87
CA LYS A 435 -1.05 22.11 -19.79
C LYS A 435 -0.76 20.69 -19.31
N ALA A 436 -1.49 20.19 -18.30
CA ALA A 436 -1.41 18.80 -17.86
C ALA A 436 -1.75 17.82 -18.99
N LEU A 437 -2.80 18.09 -19.78
CA LEU A 437 -3.16 17.29 -20.96
C LEU A 437 -2.16 17.41 -22.12
N THR A 438 -1.41 18.51 -22.22
CA THR A 438 -0.32 18.60 -23.20
C THR A 438 0.82 17.64 -22.84
N LEU A 439 1.08 17.45 -21.54
CA LEU A 439 2.10 16.53 -21.05
C LEU A 439 1.63 15.06 -21.11
N VAL A 440 0.37 14.80 -20.75
CA VAL A 440 -0.25 13.48 -20.83
C VAL A 440 -1.68 13.60 -21.39
N PRO A 441 -1.85 13.49 -22.73
CA PRO A 441 -3.15 13.71 -23.40
C PRO A 441 -4.28 12.76 -22.98
N ASP A 442 -3.90 11.59 -22.47
CA ASP A 442 -4.81 10.49 -22.16
C ASP A 442 -4.91 10.27 -20.64
N GLN A 443 -4.62 11.30 -19.84
CA GLN A 443 -4.71 11.19 -18.38
C GLN A 443 -6.19 11.24 -17.92
N PRO A 444 -6.80 10.12 -17.45
CA PRO A 444 -8.24 10.06 -17.22
C PRO A 444 -8.74 11.05 -16.16
N GLN A 445 -7.96 11.27 -15.09
CA GLN A 445 -8.33 12.22 -14.02
C GLN A 445 -8.41 13.66 -14.52
N VAL A 446 -7.49 14.06 -15.41
CA VAL A 446 -7.45 15.43 -15.94
C VAL A 446 -8.58 15.62 -16.96
N LEU A 447 -8.77 14.65 -17.86
CA LEU A 447 -9.89 14.62 -18.81
C LEU A 447 -11.23 14.74 -18.08
N ASN A 448 -11.44 13.91 -17.05
CA ASN A 448 -12.67 13.91 -16.25
C ASN A 448 -12.88 15.26 -15.54
N TYR A 449 -11.89 15.75 -14.80
CA TYR A 449 -12.04 16.96 -13.98
C TYR A 449 -12.27 18.20 -14.85
N LEU A 450 -11.50 18.36 -15.93
CA LEU A 450 -11.65 19.48 -16.85
C LEU A 450 -13.03 19.44 -17.52
N ALA A 451 -13.41 18.30 -18.08
CA ALA A 451 -14.69 18.14 -18.76
C ALA A 451 -15.88 18.37 -17.83
N TYR A 452 -15.89 17.74 -16.65
CA TYR A 452 -16.96 17.95 -15.67
C TYR A 452 -17.05 19.42 -15.24
N SER A 453 -15.90 20.09 -15.06
CA SER A 453 -15.84 21.51 -14.71
C SER A 453 -16.38 22.43 -15.82
N LEU A 454 -16.17 22.08 -17.08
CA LEU A 454 -16.70 22.80 -18.25
C LEU A 454 -18.21 22.58 -18.41
N ILE A 455 -18.68 21.33 -18.28
CA ILE A 455 -20.11 20.99 -18.31
C ILE A 455 -20.89 21.77 -17.23
N ASN A 456 -20.38 21.82 -16.00
CA ASN A 456 -21.04 22.54 -14.92
C ASN A 456 -21.07 24.07 -15.09
N ARG A 457 -20.29 24.60 -16.04
CA ARG A 457 -20.27 26.01 -16.41
C ARG A 457 -21.02 26.28 -17.72
N ASP A 458 -21.66 25.26 -18.28
CA ASP A 458 -22.32 25.30 -19.58
C ASP A 458 -21.37 25.77 -20.72
N GLN A 459 -20.09 25.37 -20.63
CA GLN A 459 -19.03 25.74 -21.57
C GLN A 459 -18.51 24.51 -22.33
N LYS A 460 -18.20 24.69 -23.63
CA LYS A 460 -17.50 23.70 -24.47
C LYS A 460 -18.07 22.28 -24.32
N LEU A 461 -19.39 22.16 -24.42
CA LEU A 461 -20.12 20.94 -24.05
C LEU A 461 -19.72 19.72 -24.89
N GLU A 462 -19.55 19.90 -26.21
CA GLU A 462 -19.13 18.82 -27.10
C GLU A 462 -17.69 18.35 -26.83
N GLU A 463 -16.76 19.29 -26.63
CA GLU A 463 -15.38 18.97 -26.22
C GLU A 463 -15.38 18.15 -24.93
N SER A 464 -16.18 18.59 -23.95
CA SER A 464 -16.30 17.94 -22.65
C SER A 464 -16.87 16.53 -22.76
N LEU A 465 -17.89 16.33 -23.58
CA LEU A 465 -18.47 15.01 -23.82
C LEU A 465 -17.42 14.05 -24.43
N ASN A 466 -16.61 14.52 -25.38
CA ASN A 466 -15.56 13.72 -25.99
C ASN A 466 -14.45 13.36 -25.00
N MET A 467 -14.04 14.31 -24.15
CA MET A 467 -13.08 14.06 -23.07
C MET A 467 -13.61 13.01 -22.08
N LEU A 468 -14.89 13.08 -21.69
CA LEU A 468 -15.51 12.12 -20.77
C LEU A 468 -15.65 10.73 -21.37
N LYS A 469 -16.06 10.62 -22.65
CA LYS A 469 -16.08 9.34 -23.37
C LYS A 469 -14.69 8.69 -23.40
N LYS A 470 -13.65 9.48 -23.66
CA LYS A 470 -12.26 9.01 -23.64
C LYS A 470 -11.84 8.58 -22.22
N ALA A 471 -12.16 9.35 -21.20
CA ALA A 471 -11.87 9.00 -19.81
C ALA A 471 -12.54 7.69 -19.38
N VAL A 472 -13.81 7.46 -19.76
CA VAL A 472 -14.53 6.19 -19.53
C VAL A 472 -13.89 5.03 -20.29
N MET A 473 -13.46 5.23 -21.54
CA MET A 473 -12.75 4.20 -22.31
C MET A 473 -11.46 3.75 -21.61
N LEU A 474 -10.72 4.70 -21.02
CA LEU A 474 -9.47 4.44 -20.32
C LEU A 474 -9.68 3.86 -18.90
N GLN A 475 -10.83 4.14 -18.27
CA GLN A 475 -11.16 3.67 -16.91
C GLN A 475 -12.65 3.28 -16.81
N SER A 476 -13.04 2.21 -17.50
CA SER A 476 -14.44 1.80 -17.62
C SER A 476 -15.11 1.31 -16.32
N GLN A 477 -14.32 1.03 -15.30
CA GLN A 477 -14.77 0.59 -13.97
C GLN A 477 -14.70 1.70 -12.91
N ASN A 478 -14.43 2.95 -13.32
CA ASN A 478 -14.42 4.08 -12.41
C ASN A 478 -15.82 4.73 -12.34
N SER A 479 -16.52 4.48 -11.22
CA SER A 479 -17.88 4.94 -10.97
C SER A 479 -18.03 6.47 -11.10
N TYR A 480 -17.05 7.26 -10.64
CA TYR A 480 -17.10 8.72 -10.72
C TYR A 480 -16.90 9.26 -12.14
N ILE A 481 -16.11 8.58 -12.98
CA ILE A 481 -15.93 9.02 -14.39
C ILE A 481 -17.18 8.66 -15.20
N LEU A 482 -17.79 7.50 -14.94
CA LEU A 482 -19.09 7.14 -15.49
C LEU A 482 -20.17 8.14 -15.06
N ASP A 483 -20.18 8.53 -13.79
CA ASP A 483 -21.10 9.54 -13.26
C ASP A 483 -20.95 10.88 -13.99
N SER A 484 -19.72 11.39 -14.14
CA SER A 484 -19.47 12.61 -14.91
C SER A 484 -19.96 12.51 -16.37
N LEU A 485 -19.78 11.37 -17.03
CA LEU A 485 -20.29 11.15 -18.40
C LEU A 485 -21.83 11.14 -18.42
N GLY A 486 -22.45 10.45 -17.47
CA GLY A 486 -23.90 10.43 -17.29
C GLY A 486 -24.46 11.83 -17.03
N TRP A 487 -23.80 12.62 -16.20
CA TRP A 487 -24.15 14.01 -15.92
C TRP A 487 -23.99 14.91 -17.15
N ALA A 488 -22.97 14.69 -17.97
CA ALA A 488 -22.83 15.39 -19.25
C ALA A 488 -23.99 15.07 -20.20
N TYR A 489 -24.41 13.80 -20.32
CA TYR A 489 -25.61 13.44 -21.08
C TYR A 489 -26.86 14.11 -20.52
N TYR A 490 -27.01 14.17 -19.20
CA TYR A 490 -28.12 14.86 -18.54
C TYR A 490 -28.17 16.34 -18.92
N LYS A 491 -27.03 17.04 -18.84
CA LYS A 491 -26.91 18.46 -19.20
C LYS A 491 -27.19 18.74 -20.67
N LEU A 492 -26.84 17.78 -21.53
CA LEU A 492 -27.16 17.81 -22.97
C LEU A 492 -28.60 17.36 -23.28
N LYS A 493 -29.44 17.12 -22.27
CA LYS A 493 -30.81 16.62 -22.39
C LYS A 493 -30.92 15.26 -23.09
N GLN A 494 -29.83 14.50 -23.13
CA GLN A 494 -29.77 13.13 -23.62
C GLN A 494 -30.12 12.16 -22.47
N TYR A 495 -31.34 12.33 -21.93
CA TYR A 495 -31.75 11.66 -20.70
C TYR A 495 -31.71 10.12 -20.76
N PRO A 496 -32.07 9.43 -21.87
CA PRO A 496 -31.94 7.98 -21.97
C PRO A 496 -30.49 7.48 -21.80
N GLN A 497 -29.53 8.17 -22.41
CA GLN A 497 -28.10 7.86 -22.24
C GLN A 497 -27.62 8.18 -20.82
N ALA A 498 -28.10 9.28 -20.24
CA ALA A 498 -27.78 9.67 -18.87
C ALA A 498 -28.20 8.58 -17.89
N VAL A 499 -29.45 8.11 -17.97
CA VAL A 499 -29.98 7.03 -17.12
C VAL A 499 -29.13 5.77 -17.22
N THR A 500 -28.92 5.24 -18.42
CA THR A 500 -28.13 4.00 -18.62
C THR A 500 -26.72 4.12 -18.04
N THR A 501 -26.07 5.28 -18.24
CA THR A 501 -24.70 5.51 -17.76
C THR A 501 -24.66 5.65 -16.23
N LEU A 502 -25.58 6.41 -15.64
CA LEU A 502 -25.66 6.63 -14.19
C LEU A 502 -26.08 5.37 -13.42
N GLU A 503 -26.95 4.53 -13.99
CA GLU A 503 -27.28 3.22 -13.42
C GLU A 503 -26.03 2.34 -13.31
N THR A 504 -25.15 2.38 -14.32
CA THR A 504 -23.87 1.66 -14.28
C THR A 504 -22.94 2.22 -13.20
N ALA A 505 -22.87 3.54 -13.06
CA ALA A 505 -22.08 4.20 -12.00
C ALA A 505 -22.55 3.79 -10.59
N VAL A 506 -23.85 3.89 -10.31
CA VAL A 506 -24.45 3.50 -9.02
C VAL A 506 -24.26 2.01 -8.77
N LYS A 507 -24.40 1.14 -9.78
CA LYS A 507 -24.13 -0.30 -9.61
C LYS A 507 -22.72 -0.60 -9.10
N LEU A 508 -21.72 0.19 -9.50
CA LEU A 508 -20.34 0.02 -9.06
C LEU A 508 -20.10 0.53 -7.63
N GLN A 509 -20.83 1.57 -7.21
CA GLN A 509 -20.71 2.14 -5.87
C GLN A 509 -22.10 2.54 -5.31
N PRO A 510 -22.91 1.58 -4.84
CA PRO A 510 -24.32 1.82 -4.53
C PRO A 510 -24.58 2.78 -3.38
N SER A 511 -23.62 2.94 -2.46
CA SER A 511 -23.75 3.78 -1.27
C SER A 511 -23.27 5.22 -1.48
N ASP A 512 -22.80 5.59 -2.67
CA ASP A 512 -22.26 6.94 -2.88
C ASP A 512 -23.38 7.99 -3.01
N PRO A 513 -23.40 9.04 -2.19
CA PRO A 513 -24.51 9.98 -2.19
C PRO A 513 -24.57 10.85 -3.46
N ILE A 514 -23.46 11.12 -4.14
CA ILE A 514 -23.43 11.98 -5.33
C ILE A 514 -23.99 11.22 -6.52
N LEU A 515 -23.55 9.97 -6.71
CA LEU A 515 -24.02 9.12 -7.80
C LEU A 515 -25.53 8.88 -7.72
N ASN A 516 -26.04 8.62 -6.51
CA ASN A 516 -27.47 8.45 -6.27
C ASN A 516 -28.26 9.75 -6.51
N ASP A 517 -27.72 10.93 -6.15
CA ASP A 517 -28.36 12.22 -6.44
C ASP A 517 -28.50 12.46 -7.95
N HIS A 518 -27.42 12.28 -8.72
CA HIS A 518 -27.46 12.44 -10.17
C HIS A 518 -28.38 11.43 -10.87
N LEU A 519 -28.38 10.16 -10.42
CA LEU A 519 -29.29 9.16 -10.97
C LEU A 519 -30.76 9.51 -10.67
N GLY A 520 -31.04 10.00 -9.45
CA GLY A 520 -32.37 10.48 -9.08
C GLY A 520 -32.85 11.61 -10.00
N ASP A 521 -31.96 12.57 -10.29
CA ASP A 521 -32.26 13.67 -11.21
C ASP A 521 -32.57 13.16 -12.63
N ALA A 522 -31.78 12.22 -13.13
CA ALA A 522 -31.98 11.62 -14.45
C ALA A 522 -33.30 10.83 -14.53
N TYR A 523 -33.63 10.05 -13.50
CA TYR A 523 -34.90 9.33 -13.40
C TYR A 523 -36.10 10.27 -13.39
N TRP A 524 -36.00 11.40 -12.69
CA TRP A 524 -37.07 12.39 -12.66
C TRP A 524 -37.38 12.94 -14.05
N GLN A 525 -36.34 13.30 -14.83
CA GLN A 525 -36.50 13.85 -16.19
C GLN A 525 -37.15 12.87 -17.17
N VAL A 526 -36.97 11.55 -16.99
CA VAL A 526 -37.63 10.53 -17.82
C VAL A 526 -38.97 10.03 -17.26
N GLY A 527 -39.49 10.67 -16.21
CA GLY A 527 -40.78 10.33 -15.60
C GLY A 527 -40.76 9.13 -14.64
N ARG A 528 -39.60 8.54 -14.36
CA ARG A 528 -39.39 7.43 -13.40
C ARG A 528 -39.37 7.95 -11.96
N LYS A 529 -40.47 8.62 -11.55
CA LYS A 529 -40.54 9.41 -10.30
C LYS A 529 -40.34 8.58 -9.03
N ARG A 530 -40.83 7.32 -9.00
CA ARG A 530 -40.65 6.44 -7.83
C ARG A 530 -39.18 6.06 -7.65
N GLU A 531 -38.50 5.69 -8.73
CA GLU A 531 -37.08 5.41 -8.67
C GLU A 531 -36.26 6.66 -8.35
N ALA A 532 -36.65 7.84 -8.86
CA ALA A 532 -35.99 9.10 -8.51
C ALA A 532 -36.00 9.35 -6.99
N ILE A 533 -37.17 9.25 -6.35
CA ILE A 533 -37.32 9.42 -4.90
C ILE A 533 -36.52 8.35 -4.13
N PHE A 534 -36.51 7.11 -4.62
CA PHE A 534 -35.70 6.04 -4.02
C PHE A 534 -34.21 6.39 -4.03
N GLN A 535 -33.66 6.84 -5.16
CA GLN A 535 -32.24 7.20 -5.23
C GLN A 535 -31.91 8.45 -4.41
N TRP A 536 -32.77 9.46 -4.39
CA TRP A 536 -32.59 10.62 -3.51
C TRP A 536 -32.58 10.27 -2.02
N ASN A 537 -33.41 9.31 -1.58
CA ASN A 537 -33.34 8.82 -0.20
C ASN A 537 -32.00 8.10 0.07
N HIS A 538 -31.54 7.26 -0.85
CA HIS A 538 -30.20 6.65 -0.75
C HIS A 538 -29.07 7.69 -0.70
N ALA A 539 -29.22 8.81 -1.41
CA ALA A 539 -28.27 9.91 -1.32
C ALA A 539 -28.25 10.58 0.07
N ILE A 540 -29.38 10.63 0.77
CA ILE A 540 -29.48 11.11 2.15
C ILE A 540 -28.82 10.10 3.11
N ASP A 541 -29.15 8.81 2.97
CA ASP A 541 -28.60 7.74 3.80
C ASP A 541 -27.08 7.61 3.64
N GLY A 542 -26.54 7.93 2.46
CA GLY A 542 -25.11 7.99 2.16
C GLY A 542 -24.38 9.23 2.71
N GLU A 543 -25.03 10.02 3.58
CA GLU A 543 -24.50 11.24 4.21
C GLU A 543 -24.04 12.29 3.18
N THR A 544 -24.98 12.74 2.33
CA THR A 544 -24.73 13.87 1.43
C THR A 544 -24.36 15.15 2.20
N ASN A 545 -23.53 15.99 1.58
CA ASN A 545 -23.18 17.31 2.14
C ASN A 545 -24.32 18.34 2.01
N ASN A 546 -25.39 18.05 1.25
CA ASN A 546 -26.51 18.96 1.00
C ASN A 546 -27.89 18.27 1.19
N PRO A 547 -28.20 17.70 2.36
CA PRO A 547 -29.41 16.91 2.57
C PRO A 547 -30.69 17.73 2.36
N GLU A 548 -30.69 19.01 2.74
CA GLU A 548 -31.87 19.88 2.59
C GLU A 548 -32.28 20.08 1.13
N LYS A 549 -31.32 20.24 0.23
CA LYS A 549 -31.61 20.36 -1.21
C LYS A 549 -32.24 19.08 -1.76
N ILE A 550 -31.76 17.92 -1.32
CA ILE A 550 -32.32 16.63 -1.75
C ILE A 550 -33.72 16.42 -1.16
N LYS A 551 -33.97 16.83 0.08
CA LYS A 551 -35.33 16.81 0.68
C LYS A 551 -36.31 17.68 -0.10
N GLU A 552 -35.88 18.84 -0.61
CA GLU A 552 -36.71 19.65 -1.50
C GLU A 552 -37.05 18.91 -2.79
N LYS A 553 -36.07 18.27 -3.45
CA LYS A 553 -36.30 17.44 -4.65
C LYS A 553 -37.31 16.33 -4.38
N ILE A 554 -37.21 15.64 -3.24
CA ILE A 554 -38.16 14.58 -2.85
C ILE A 554 -39.58 15.13 -2.69
N LYS A 555 -39.72 16.32 -2.11
CA LYS A 555 -41.03 16.91 -1.81
C LYS A 555 -41.69 17.55 -3.04
N PHE A 556 -40.91 18.20 -3.90
CA PHE A 556 -41.43 19.06 -4.96
C PHE A 556 -41.03 18.65 -6.39
N GLY A 557 -40.03 17.78 -6.54
CA GLY A 557 -39.42 17.47 -7.83
C GLY A 557 -38.25 18.40 -8.20
N LEU A 558 -37.81 18.28 -9.46
CA LEU A 558 -36.78 19.14 -10.08
C LEU A 558 -37.31 20.45 -10.64
#